data_AF-A0A9D8T975-F1
#
_entry.id   AF-A0A9D8T975-F1
#
_cell.length_a   1.000
_cell.length_b   1.000
_cell.length_c   1.000
_cell.angle_alpha   90.00
_cell.angle_beta   90.00
_cell.angle_gamma   90.00
#
_symmetry.space_group_name_H-M   'P 1'
#
loop_
_entity.id
_entity.type
_entity.pdbx_description
1 polymer ?
#
loop_
_entity_poly.entity_id
_entity_poly.type
_entity_poly.pdbx_seq_one_letter_code
_entity_poly.pdbx_strand_id
1 'polypeptide(L)'
;RVSSPELAFMECLLLAPTQYDYMDLYYIMEQLTSLRVDVVQNLLENVKNFRVKRLFLYMAEKAGHYWFDMLNFEKINLGNFKLQIVRNGVYIKKYRITIPKNLNDYE
;
A
#
# COMPACT_ATOMS: atom_id res chain seq x y z
N ARG A 1 -14.42 3.84 19.12
CA ARG A 1 -14.77 3.57 17.70
C ARG A 1 -13.63 2.73 17.14
N VAL A 2 -13.91 1.58 16.55
CA VAL A 2 -12.87 0.67 16.02
C VAL A 2 -12.74 0.95 14.52
N SER A 3 -11.52 1.15 14.04
CA SER A 3 -11.24 1.30 12.60
C SER A 3 -11.60 0.00 11.87
N SER A 4 -12.12 0.10 10.64
CA SER A 4 -12.26 -1.09 9.80
C SER A 4 -10.87 -1.64 9.43
N PRO A 5 -10.72 -2.92 9.07
CA PRO A 5 -9.42 -3.48 8.69
C PRO A 5 -8.71 -2.70 7.58
N GLU A 6 -9.47 -2.22 6.59
CA GLU A 6 -8.97 -1.42 5.47
C GLU A 6 -8.35 -0.11 5.94
N LEU A 7 -9.06 0.62 6.82
CA LEU A 7 -8.60 1.89 7.36
C LEU A 7 -7.45 1.69 8.35
N ALA A 8 -7.57 0.70 9.24
CA ALA A 8 -6.57 0.38 10.25
C ALA A 8 -5.21 0.08 9.59
N PHE A 9 -5.19 -0.69 8.51
CA PHE A 9 -3.95 -0.97 7.80
C PHE A 9 -3.34 0.28 7.16
N MET A 10 -4.15 1.16 6.53
CA MET A 10 -3.66 2.44 6.01
C MET A 10 -3.10 3.35 7.12
N GLU A 11 -3.69 3.32 8.31
CA GLU A 11 -3.17 4.01 9.50
C GLU A 11 -1.82 3.43 9.94
N CYS A 12 -1.64 2.10 9.91
CA CYS A 12 -0.34 1.46 10.18
C CYS A 12 0.72 1.87 9.15
N LEU A 13 0.37 1.93 7.85
CA LEU A 13 1.29 2.41 6.80
C LEU A 13 1.75 3.86 7.02
N LEU A 14 0.90 4.71 7.62
CA LEU A 14 1.24 6.09 7.95
C LEU A 14 2.33 6.17 9.03
N LEU A 15 2.35 5.20 9.96
CA LEU A 15 3.28 5.15 11.09
C LEU A 15 4.64 4.53 10.74
N ALA A 16 4.78 3.89 9.58
CA ALA A 16 6.06 3.42 9.08
C ALA A 16 6.98 4.59 8.67
N PRO A 17 8.32 4.43 8.68
CA PRO A 17 9.05 3.33 9.31
C PRO A 17 9.27 3.56 10.81
N THR A 18 8.69 4.61 11.40
CA THR A 18 8.98 5.04 12.77
C THR A 18 8.50 4.04 13.82
N GLN A 19 7.32 3.45 13.62
CA GLN A 19 6.71 2.51 14.57
C GLN A 19 6.67 1.07 14.06
N TYR A 20 6.68 0.88 12.74
CA TYR A 20 6.56 -0.43 12.09
C TYR A 20 7.54 -0.52 10.93
N ASP A 21 8.18 -1.68 10.75
CA ASP A 21 8.97 -1.96 9.57
C ASP A 21 8.08 -2.27 8.36
N TYR A 22 8.60 -2.02 7.16
CA TYR A 22 7.86 -2.28 5.92
C TYR A 22 7.63 -3.78 5.67
N MET A 23 8.55 -4.66 6.07
CA MET A 23 8.37 -6.10 5.96
C MET A 23 7.26 -6.59 6.90
N ASP A 24 7.25 -6.12 8.15
CA ASP A 24 6.22 -6.51 9.12
C ASP A 24 4.82 -6.13 8.62
N LEU A 25 4.70 -4.93 8.04
CA LEU A 25 3.45 -4.48 7.42
C LEU A 25 3.09 -5.29 6.17
N TYR A 26 4.08 -5.76 5.42
CA TYR A 26 3.82 -6.63 4.28
C TYR A 26 3.29 -8.00 4.72
N TYR A 27 3.87 -8.62 5.75
CA TYR A 27 3.31 -9.86 6.32
C TYR A 27 1.88 -9.68 6.79
N ILE A 28 1.54 -8.51 7.34
CA ILE A 28 0.15 -8.20 7.67
C ILE A 28 -0.70 -8.11 6.39
N MET A 29 -0.23 -7.42 5.35
CA MET A 29 -0.94 -7.33 4.06
C MET A 29 -1.26 -8.70 3.48
N GLU A 30 -0.33 -9.65 3.51
CA GLU A 30 -0.57 -11.02 2.99
C GLU A 30 -1.78 -11.68 3.65
N GLN A 31 -2.02 -11.39 4.94
CA GLN A 31 -3.15 -11.94 5.68
C GLN A 31 -4.48 -11.19 5.42
N LEU A 32 -4.47 -10.03 4.75
CA LEU A 32 -5.66 -9.23 4.44
C LEU A 32 -6.42 -9.74 3.19
N THR A 33 -6.74 -11.03 3.18
CA THR A 33 -7.35 -11.72 2.03
C THR A 33 -8.80 -11.32 1.75
N SER A 34 -9.51 -10.77 2.73
CA SER A 34 -10.97 -10.52 2.63
C SER A 34 -11.36 -9.04 2.78
N LEU A 35 -10.51 -8.11 2.34
CA LEU A 35 -10.86 -6.68 2.37
C LEU A 35 -12.02 -6.39 1.41
N ARG A 36 -12.89 -5.45 1.81
CA ARG A 36 -14.03 -5.06 0.99
C ARG A 36 -13.58 -4.05 -0.06
N VAL A 37 -13.78 -4.39 -1.33
CA VAL A 37 -13.32 -3.62 -2.49
C VAL A 37 -13.87 -2.19 -2.47
N ASP A 38 -15.17 -2.02 -2.17
CA ASP A 38 -15.82 -0.71 -2.12
C ASP A 38 -15.22 0.21 -1.05
N VAL A 39 -14.88 -0.35 0.11
CA VAL A 39 -14.22 0.38 1.21
C VAL A 39 -12.78 0.74 0.82
N VAL A 40 -12.01 -0.22 0.29
CA VAL A 40 -10.64 0.01 -0.17
C VAL A 40 -10.61 1.07 -1.28
N GLN A 41 -11.49 0.98 -2.27
CA GLN A 41 -11.63 1.93 -3.36
C GLN A 41 -11.90 3.34 -2.81
N ASN A 42 -12.91 3.49 -1.97
CA ASN A 42 -13.27 4.78 -1.38
C ASN A 42 -12.12 5.38 -0.56
N LEU A 43 -11.40 4.56 0.21
CA LEU A 43 -10.23 5.01 0.97
C LEU A 43 -9.09 5.45 0.04
N LEU A 44 -8.75 4.68 -0.99
CA LEU A 44 -7.67 5.02 -1.93
C LEU A 44 -7.97 6.27 -2.76
N GLU A 45 -9.24 6.52 -3.10
CA GLU A 45 -9.68 7.75 -3.75
C GLU A 45 -9.47 8.96 -2.82
N ASN A 46 -9.90 8.86 -1.55
CA ASN A 46 -10.00 10.00 -0.64
C ASN A 46 -8.78 10.28 0.25
N VAL A 47 -7.91 9.29 0.49
CA VAL A 47 -6.68 9.50 1.26
C VAL A 47 -5.84 10.59 0.58
N LYS A 48 -5.29 11.55 1.35
CA LYS A 48 -4.44 12.61 0.78
C LYS A 48 -2.96 12.24 0.74
N ASN A 49 -2.58 11.22 1.51
CA ASN A 49 -1.19 10.80 1.62
C ASN A 49 -0.81 9.85 0.47
N PHE A 50 -0.06 10.36 -0.51
CA PHE A 50 0.40 9.56 -1.65
C PHE A 50 1.30 8.39 -1.25
N ARG A 51 2.06 8.51 -0.15
CA ARG A 51 2.91 7.42 0.35
C ARG A 51 2.07 6.23 0.76
N VAL A 52 1.01 6.46 1.55
CA VAL A 52 0.09 5.42 2.01
C VAL A 52 -0.59 4.74 0.82
N LYS A 53 -1.14 5.50 -0.13
CA LYS A 53 -1.80 4.92 -1.32
C LYS A 53 -0.88 4.01 -2.13
N ARG A 54 0.29 4.54 -2.48
CA ARG A 54 1.26 3.85 -3.35
C ARG A 54 1.80 2.60 -2.68
N LEU A 55 2.07 2.67 -1.37
CA LEU A 55 2.56 1.54 -0.60
C LEU A 55 1.49 0.47 -0.41
N PHE A 56 0.25 0.87 -0.08
CA PHE A 56 -0.89 -0.05 0.03
C PHE A 56 -1.09 -0.82 -1.28
N LEU A 57 -1.19 -0.11 -2.41
CA LEU A 57 -1.41 -0.73 -3.71
C LEU A 57 -0.26 -1.65 -4.12
N TYR A 58 0.98 -1.23 -3.88
CA TYR A 58 2.14 -2.06 -4.16
C TYR A 58 2.12 -3.37 -3.37
N MET A 59 1.90 -3.29 -2.05
CA MET A 59 1.87 -4.46 -1.19
C MET A 59 0.68 -5.37 -1.53
N ALA A 60 -0.48 -4.79 -1.84
CA ALA A 60 -1.67 -5.55 -2.20
C ALA A 60 -1.53 -6.30 -3.53
N GLU A 61 -0.94 -5.65 -4.55
CA GLU A 61 -0.63 -6.32 -5.82
C GLU A 61 0.37 -7.45 -5.61
N LYS A 62 1.43 -7.16 -4.84
CA LYS A 62 2.50 -8.13 -4.59
C LYS A 62 1.96 -9.36 -3.85
N ALA A 63 1.05 -9.18 -2.90
CA ALA A 63 0.40 -10.27 -2.17
C ALA A 63 -0.61 -11.07 -3.02
N GLY A 64 -0.91 -10.66 -4.25
CA GLY A 64 -1.77 -11.43 -5.16
C GLY A 64 -3.25 -11.50 -4.75
N HIS A 65 -3.74 -10.47 -4.07
CA HIS A 65 -5.12 -10.46 -3.56
C HIS A 65 -6.16 -10.41 -4.69
N TYR A 66 -7.14 -11.32 -4.69
CA TYR A 66 -8.20 -11.35 -5.72
C TYR A 66 -9.02 -10.06 -5.79
N TRP A 67 -9.19 -9.38 -4.66
CA TRP A 67 -9.97 -8.13 -4.58
C TRP A 67 -9.22 -6.95 -5.21
N PHE A 68 -7.90 -7.07 -5.40
CA PHE A 68 -7.08 -6.04 -6.01
C PHE A 68 -7.46 -5.78 -7.46
N ASP A 69 -7.74 -6.84 -8.23
CA ASP A 69 -8.15 -6.75 -9.63
C ASP A 69 -9.52 -6.10 -9.83
N MET A 70 -10.31 -6.01 -8.76
CA MET A 70 -11.62 -5.35 -8.77
C MET A 70 -11.54 -3.83 -8.55
N LEU A 71 -10.35 -3.30 -8.22
CA LEU A 71 -10.15 -1.86 -8.02
C LEU A 71 -10.16 -1.11 -9.35
N ASN A 72 -10.83 0.04 -9.35
CA ASN A 72 -10.76 0.98 -10.48
C ASN A 72 -9.56 1.93 -10.31
N PHE A 73 -8.46 1.58 -10.98
CA PHE A 73 -7.21 2.36 -10.97
C PHE A 73 -7.34 3.75 -11.59
N GLU A 74 -8.27 3.98 -12.51
CA GLU A 74 -8.45 5.28 -13.17
C GLU A 74 -8.91 6.36 -12.19
N LYS A 75 -9.64 5.96 -11.14
CA LYS A 75 -10.11 6.88 -10.09
C LYS A 75 -9.07 7.13 -8.99
N ILE A 76 -8.00 6.34 -8.94
CA ILE A 76 -7.00 6.44 -7.88
C ILE A 76 -5.87 7.37 -8.31
N ASN A 77 -5.89 8.59 -7.80
CA ASN A 77 -4.80 9.54 -8.05
C ASN A 77 -3.54 9.16 -7.27
N LEU A 78 -2.52 8.67 -8.00
CA LEU A 78 -1.19 8.39 -7.46
C LEU A 78 -0.26 9.61 -7.45
N GLY A 79 -0.59 10.70 -8.13
CA GLY A 79 0.26 11.89 -8.26
C GLY A 79 1.45 11.70 -9.21
N ASN A 80 2.13 12.79 -9.56
CA ASN A 80 3.06 12.83 -10.72
C ASN A 80 4.55 12.83 -10.39
N PHE A 81 4.92 12.80 -9.11
CA PHE A 81 6.31 12.82 -8.67
C PHE A 81 6.80 11.44 -8.24
N LYS A 82 8.12 11.22 -8.30
CA LYS A 82 8.76 10.02 -7.74
C LYS A 82 8.83 10.15 -6.22
N LEU A 83 8.43 9.11 -5.50
CA LEU A 83 8.50 9.08 -4.04
C LEU A 83 9.56 8.07 -3.59
N GLN A 84 10.60 8.54 -2.91
CA GLN A 84 11.62 7.67 -2.36
C GLN A 84 11.40 7.49 -0.85
N ILE A 85 10.99 6.31 -0.41
CA ILE A 85 10.76 6.02 1.03
C ILE A 85 11.99 5.42 1.72
N VAL A 86 12.98 4.95 0.95
CA VAL A 86 14.29 4.46 1.42
C VAL A 86 15.40 4.82 0.43
N ARG A 87 16.63 5.03 0.90
CA ARG A 87 17.77 5.44 0.06
C ARG A 87 18.27 4.35 -0.90
N ASN A 88 18.34 3.09 -0.45
CA ASN A 88 18.94 1.99 -1.21
C ASN A 88 17.88 0.97 -1.68
N GLY A 89 16.72 1.45 -2.10
CA GLY A 89 15.59 0.61 -2.52
C GLY A 89 15.51 0.35 -4.02
N VAL A 90 14.43 -0.29 -4.45
CA VAL A 90 14.07 -0.58 -5.84
C VAL A 90 12.95 0.36 -6.27
N TYR A 91 13.12 1.02 -7.42
CA TYR A 91 12.10 1.93 -7.95
C TYR A 91 11.03 1.16 -8.72
N ILE A 92 9.80 1.22 -8.23
CA ILE A 92 8.63 0.59 -8.85
C ILE A 92 7.90 1.63 -9.71
N LYS A 93 8.08 1.52 -11.03
CA LYS A 93 7.56 2.50 -12.01
C LYS A 93 6.04 2.63 -11.96
N LYS A 94 5.30 1.53 -11.80
CA LYS A 94 3.82 1.50 -11.74
C LYS A 94 3.27 2.43 -10.66
N TYR A 95 3.88 2.41 -9.48
CA TYR A 95 3.47 3.20 -8.32
C TYR A 95 4.30 4.46 -8.09
N ARG A 96 5.33 4.69 -8.91
CA ARG A 96 6.27 5.81 -8.81
C ARG A 96 6.89 5.90 -7.41
N ILE A 97 7.21 4.77 -6.80
CA ILE A 97 7.72 4.67 -5.42
C ILE A 97 8.98 3.82 -5.35
N THR A 98 9.96 4.19 -4.52
CA THR A 98 11.16 3.39 -4.25
C THR A 98 10.96 2.59 -2.96
N ILE A 99 10.84 1.26 -3.06
CA ILE A 99 10.54 0.31 -1.97
C ILE A 99 11.84 -0.33 -1.43
N PRO A 100 11.93 -0.72 -0.15
CA PRO A 100 13.03 -1.55 0.37
C PRO A 100 13.31 -2.79 -0.49
N LYS A 101 14.60 -3.12 -0.71
CA LYS A 101 15.01 -4.29 -1.51
C LYS A 101 14.48 -5.60 -0.95
N ASN A 102 14.62 -5.81 0.36
CA ASN A 102 14.08 -7.00 1.02
C ASN A 102 12.59 -7.20 0.78
N LEU A 103 11.79 -6.11 0.77
CA LEU A 103 10.37 -6.18 0.46
C LEU A 103 10.11 -6.46 -1.01
N ASN A 104 10.91 -5.90 -1.91
CA ASN A 104 10.78 -6.16 -3.33
C ASN A 104 11.13 -7.60 -3.71
N ASP A 105 12.23 -8.10 -3.15
CA ASP A 105 12.86 -9.36 -3.51
C ASP A 105 12.27 -10.55 -2.73
N TYR A 106 11.42 -10.29 -1.73
CA TYR A 106 10.62 -11.31 -1.07
C TYR A 106 9.73 -12.04 -2.08
N GLU A 107 9.49 -13.34 -1.93
CA GLU A 107 8.73 -14.15 -2.89
C GLU A 107 7.23 -13.81 -2.88
#